data_AF-A0A925WLK2-F1
#
_entry.id   AF-A0A925WLK2-F1
#
_cell.length_a   1.000
_cell.length_b   1.000
_cell.length_c   1.000
_cell.angle_alpha   90.00
_cell.angle_beta   90.00
_cell.angle_gamma   90.00
#
_symmetry.space_group_name_H-M   'P 1'
#
loop_
_entity.id
_entity.type
_entity.pdbx_description
1 polymer ?
#
loop_
_entity_poly.entity_id
_entity_poly.type
_entity_poly.pdbx_seq_one_letter_code
_entity_poly.pdbx_strand_id
1 'polypeptide(L)'
;MPILNDYHEFAGRHWETGTMRNALAYQGVKAPHTGEAVSEALLLGVSGGITFGYFTFEYEGYLPHIALLTRNTFNPMQTVLERLAIPQEILRTPNPQKGEVNLVEVLESGRPALVWADLFSLPYNDLPYDARNWAMMPILVYGYTEATATIADRANCPLTVPSATLQQARGRVKKDDYQVMVLDTPDWKRLPAAVSQGIWQCISLYTEAPPKGKRDNFGLAALRHWATMLTNTRNKNSWARYFEPAERLWMALVGDVVQPGAYTWLKHGHGNTAERGMYADFLDEAATILNKPALKPAAQMFRESEIAWGVLTELLLPADIPPLYKAKTLLDRKQALFMAQGAEALPDIQAINQQLRALQIAAATDFALTEAQVTAFRAGLSAQIMHIHDLEAAAVKWL
;
A
#
# COMPACT_ATOMS: atom_id res chain seq x y z
N MET A 1 -23.79 -22.90 4.25
CA MET A 1 -23.07 -21.91 5.10
C MET A 1 -21.58 -22.18 4.99
N PRO A 2 -20.96 -21.72 3.90
CA PRO A 2 -19.61 -22.13 3.57
C PRO A 2 -18.59 -21.32 4.36
N ILE A 3 -17.70 -22.03 5.05
CA ILE A 3 -16.36 -21.54 5.38
C ILE A 3 -15.41 -22.51 4.69
N LEU A 4 -14.43 -21.98 3.98
CA LEU A 4 -13.41 -22.77 3.32
C LEU A 4 -12.62 -23.55 4.36
N ASN A 5 -12.49 -24.85 4.13
CA ASN A 5 -11.79 -25.76 5.05
C ASN A 5 -10.29 -25.43 5.07
N ASP A 6 -9.67 -25.52 6.25
CA ASP A 6 -8.21 -25.39 6.43
C ASP A 6 -7.59 -24.13 5.79
N TYR A 7 -8.32 -23.00 5.81
CA TYR A 7 -7.82 -21.74 5.29
C TYR A 7 -6.75 -21.12 6.22
N HIS A 8 -5.53 -20.97 5.71
CA HIS A 8 -4.37 -20.43 6.47
C HIS A 8 -3.63 -19.29 5.75
N GLU A 9 -4.20 -18.73 4.68
CA GLU A 9 -3.51 -17.78 3.81
C GLU A 9 -3.75 -16.31 4.20
N PHE A 10 -2.87 -15.79 5.07
CA PHE A 10 -2.94 -14.44 5.64
C PHE A 10 -1.68 -13.59 5.39
N ALA A 11 -0.77 -14.05 4.52
CA ALA A 11 0.51 -13.37 4.31
C ALA A 11 0.43 -12.16 3.36
N GLY A 12 -0.61 -12.06 2.52
CA GLY A 12 -0.77 -10.97 1.56
C GLY A 12 -0.98 -9.59 2.21
N ARG A 13 -0.27 -8.56 1.69
CA ARG A 13 -0.14 -7.24 2.32
C ARG A 13 -0.70 -6.07 1.52
N HIS A 14 -0.62 -6.10 0.21
CA HIS A 14 -1.24 -5.08 -0.63
C HIS A 14 -2.63 -5.55 -1.02
N TRP A 15 -3.60 -4.64 -1.09
CA TRP A 15 -4.94 -4.99 -1.53
C TRP A 15 -4.92 -5.65 -2.90
N GLU A 16 -4.12 -5.14 -3.84
CA GLU A 16 -4.13 -5.62 -5.20
C GLU A 16 -3.37 -6.94 -5.39
N THR A 17 -2.15 -7.07 -4.86
CA THR A 17 -1.29 -8.27 -5.04
C THR A 17 -1.41 -9.28 -3.91
N GLY A 18 -1.59 -8.82 -2.67
CA GLY A 18 -1.72 -9.67 -1.49
C GLY A 18 -3.00 -10.49 -1.49
N THR A 19 -4.11 -9.88 -1.91
CA THR A 19 -5.39 -10.58 -2.07
C THR A 19 -5.29 -11.70 -3.13
N MET A 20 -4.62 -11.42 -4.25
CA MET A 20 -4.36 -12.43 -5.29
C MET A 20 -3.45 -13.55 -4.76
N ARG A 21 -2.37 -13.20 -4.05
CA ARG A 21 -1.46 -14.16 -3.43
C ARG A 21 -2.20 -15.12 -2.51
N ASN A 22 -3.06 -14.60 -1.64
CA ASN A 22 -3.81 -15.42 -0.69
C ASN A 22 -4.76 -16.39 -1.42
N ALA A 23 -5.48 -15.92 -2.45
CA ALA A 23 -6.38 -16.78 -3.23
C ALA A 23 -5.63 -17.89 -3.97
N LEU A 24 -4.54 -17.55 -4.67
CA LEU A 24 -3.74 -18.52 -5.42
C LEU A 24 -3.06 -19.54 -4.49
N ALA A 25 -2.55 -19.09 -3.34
CA ALA A 25 -1.94 -19.98 -2.35
C ALA A 25 -2.95 -21.00 -1.80
N TYR A 26 -4.16 -20.57 -1.46
CA TYR A 26 -5.20 -21.47 -0.95
C TYR A 26 -5.63 -22.51 -2.01
N GLN A 27 -5.64 -22.11 -3.28
CA GLN A 27 -5.92 -23.01 -4.40
C GLN A 27 -4.77 -23.99 -4.71
N GLY A 28 -3.65 -23.94 -3.97
CA GLY A 28 -2.48 -24.79 -4.18
C GLY A 28 -1.69 -24.43 -5.44
N VAL A 29 -1.87 -23.23 -5.99
CA VAL A 29 -1.14 -22.76 -7.18
C VAL A 29 0.33 -22.53 -6.80
N LYS A 30 1.22 -23.25 -7.49
CA LYS A 30 2.66 -23.19 -7.26
C LYS A 30 3.38 -22.46 -8.38
N ALA A 31 4.32 -21.60 -8.01
CA ALA A 31 5.21 -20.94 -8.95
C ALA A 31 6.25 -21.96 -9.49
N PRO A 32 6.47 -22.04 -10.82
CA PRO A 32 7.25 -23.12 -11.43
C PRO A 32 8.74 -23.09 -11.09
N HIS A 33 9.30 -21.92 -10.76
CA HIS A 33 10.72 -21.74 -10.45
C HIS A 33 11.07 -22.05 -8.99
N THR A 34 10.11 -22.03 -8.07
CA THR A 34 10.33 -22.33 -6.64
C THR A 34 9.67 -23.63 -6.19
N GLY A 35 8.57 -24.06 -6.82
CA GLY A 35 7.73 -25.16 -6.33
C GLY A 35 6.86 -24.80 -5.11
N GLU A 36 6.89 -23.53 -4.71
CA GLU A 36 6.18 -22.95 -3.58
C GLU A 36 4.98 -22.10 -4.04
N ALA A 37 4.15 -21.66 -3.09
CA ALA A 37 3.07 -20.72 -3.37
C ALA A 37 3.60 -19.45 -4.07
N VAL A 38 2.78 -18.87 -4.94
CA VAL A 38 3.11 -17.62 -5.66
C VAL A 38 3.41 -16.52 -4.64
N SER A 39 4.63 -15.95 -4.71
CA SER A 39 5.03 -14.89 -3.78
C SER A 39 4.32 -13.57 -4.13
N GLU A 40 4.08 -12.73 -3.12
CA GLU A 40 3.57 -11.38 -3.37
C GLU A 40 4.61 -10.52 -4.10
N ALA A 41 5.91 -10.75 -3.87
CA ALA A 41 7.00 -10.11 -4.58
C ALA A 41 6.90 -10.32 -6.09
N LEU A 42 6.67 -11.56 -6.53
CA LEU A 42 6.49 -11.87 -7.95
C LEU A 42 5.30 -11.09 -8.56
N LEU A 43 4.17 -11.05 -7.85
CA LEU A 43 3.00 -10.31 -8.30
C LEU A 43 3.25 -8.80 -8.34
N LEU A 44 3.94 -8.23 -7.35
CA LEU A 44 4.36 -6.83 -7.33
C LEU A 44 5.21 -6.51 -8.56
N GLY A 45 6.25 -7.29 -8.83
CA GLY A 45 7.14 -7.08 -9.98
C GLY A 45 6.41 -7.21 -11.31
N VAL A 46 5.60 -8.27 -11.48
CA VAL A 46 4.78 -8.47 -12.68
C VAL A 46 3.77 -7.35 -12.88
N SER A 47 3.25 -6.73 -11.81
CA SER A 47 2.33 -5.59 -11.91
C SER A 47 2.97 -4.30 -12.44
N GLY A 48 4.29 -4.26 -12.59
CA GLY A 48 5.07 -3.06 -12.95
C GLY A 48 6.02 -2.57 -11.85
N GLY A 49 6.09 -3.28 -10.72
CA GLY A 49 7.11 -3.10 -9.70
C GLY A 49 6.97 -1.79 -8.90
N ILE A 50 8.12 -1.27 -8.49
CA ILE A 50 8.21 -0.05 -7.69
C ILE A 50 8.22 1.21 -8.54
N THR A 51 7.82 2.32 -7.94
CA THR A 51 8.06 3.68 -8.44
C THR A 51 8.02 4.63 -7.25
N PHE A 52 8.49 5.86 -7.41
CA PHE A 52 8.24 6.90 -6.44
C PHE A 52 7.22 7.90 -7.00
N GLY A 53 6.26 8.31 -6.19
CA GLY A 53 5.35 9.39 -6.51
C GLY A 53 5.28 10.41 -5.39
N TYR A 54 5.21 11.70 -5.74
CA TYR A 54 5.08 12.80 -4.78
C TYR A 54 3.97 13.75 -5.21
N PHE A 55 2.99 13.92 -4.32
CA PHE A 55 1.84 14.80 -4.53
C PHE A 55 1.51 15.55 -3.25
N THR A 56 0.98 16.76 -3.42
CA THR A 56 0.41 17.56 -2.33
C THR A 56 -0.99 17.98 -2.72
N PHE A 57 -1.93 17.84 -1.79
CA PHE A 57 -3.33 18.19 -2.01
C PHE A 57 -3.84 19.05 -0.86
N GLU A 58 -4.76 19.95 -1.19
CA GLU A 58 -5.51 20.76 -0.23
C GLU A 58 -6.92 20.90 -0.79
N TYR A 59 -7.87 20.32 -0.08
CA TYR A 59 -9.27 20.32 -0.43
C TYR A 59 -10.05 21.11 0.61
N GLU A 60 -11.15 21.73 0.19
CA GLU A 60 -12.01 22.47 1.11
C GLU A 60 -12.52 21.58 2.25
N GLY A 61 -12.29 22.02 3.49
CA GLY A 61 -12.67 21.28 4.70
C GLY A 61 -11.65 20.24 5.19
N TYR A 62 -10.48 20.14 4.54
CA TYR A 62 -9.38 19.28 4.98
C TYR A 62 -8.09 20.07 5.11
N LEU A 63 -7.23 19.66 6.03
CA LEU A 63 -5.86 20.16 6.08
C LEU A 63 -5.08 19.72 4.83
N PRO A 64 -4.06 20.50 4.40
CA PRO A 64 -3.19 20.05 3.34
C PRO A 64 -2.53 18.73 3.74
N HIS A 65 -2.32 17.85 2.78
CA HIS A 65 -1.66 16.58 3.02
C HIS A 65 -0.75 16.21 1.85
N ILE A 66 0.13 15.27 2.14
CA ILE A 66 1.01 14.64 1.17
C ILE A 66 0.44 13.28 0.78
N ALA A 67 0.57 12.91 -0.49
CA ALA A 67 0.41 11.54 -0.93
C ALA A 67 1.72 11.08 -1.55
N LEU A 68 2.22 9.94 -1.09
CA LEU A 68 3.40 9.31 -1.67
C LEU A 68 3.01 7.98 -2.29
N LEU A 69 3.66 7.65 -3.41
CA LEU A 69 3.59 6.32 -4.00
C LEU A 69 4.95 5.65 -3.86
N THR A 70 4.95 4.39 -3.46
CA THR A 70 6.15 3.56 -3.33
C THR A 70 6.17 2.41 -4.34
N ARG A 71 5.07 2.22 -5.06
CA ARG A 71 4.88 1.20 -6.09
C ARG A 71 3.95 1.65 -7.21
N ASN A 72 3.92 0.88 -8.29
CA ASN A 72 2.98 1.10 -9.37
C ASN A 72 1.54 1.06 -8.86
N THR A 73 0.76 2.11 -9.18
CA THR A 73 -0.68 2.21 -8.87
C THR A 73 -1.54 2.33 -10.13
N PHE A 74 -0.95 2.18 -11.32
CA PHE A 74 -1.66 2.18 -12.59
C PHE A 74 -2.29 0.80 -12.89
N ASN A 75 -3.33 0.44 -12.14
CA ASN A 75 -4.09 -0.82 -12.25
C ASN A 75 -3.23 -2.10 -12.06
N PRO A 76 -2.55 -2.26 -10.91
CA PRO A 76 -1.62 -3.38 -10.71
C PRO A 76 -2.29 -4.76 -10.82
N MET A 77 -3.46 -4.97 -10.18
CA MET A 77 -4.21 -6.24 -10.28
C MET A 77 -4.53 -6.61 -11.73
N GLN A 78 -5.10 -5.67 -12.50
CA GLN A 78 -5.43 -5.91 -13.92
C GLN A 78 -4.19 -6.27 -14.74
N THR A 79 -3.07 -5.58 -14.49
CA THR A 79 -1.81 -5.83 -15.18
C THR A 79 -1.29 -7.24 -14.91
N VAL A 80 -1.38 -7.72 -13.66
CA VAL A 80 -1.01 -9.10 -13.31
C VAL A 80 -1.91 -10.11 -14.01
N LEU A 81 -3.23 -9.91 -13.94
CA LEU A 81 -4.23 -10.78 -14.56
C LEU A 81 -3.97 -10.95 -16.07
N GLU A 82 -3.67 -9.85 -16.78
CA GLU A 82 -3.40 -9.85 -18.21
C GLU A 82 -2.05 -10.51 -18.56
N ARG A 83 -0.98 -10.12 -17.86
CA ARG A 83 0.38 -10.59 -18.16
C ARG A 83 0.56 -12.08 -17.91
N LEU A 84 -0.05 -12.58 -16.84
CA LEU A 84 -0.04 -14.01 -16.50
C LEU A 84 -1.22 -14.78 -17.10
N ALA A 85 -2.10 -14.11 -17.86
CA ALA A 85 -3.33 -14.66 -18.41
C ALA A 85 -4.12 -15.50 -17.41
N ILE A 86 -4.30 -14.97 -16.20
CA ILE A 86 -5.05 -15.60 -15.12
C ILE A 86 -6.53 -15.61 -15.52
N PRO A 87 -7.13 -16.80 -15.76
CA PRO A 87 -8.55 -16.87 -16.03
C PRO A 87 -9.35 -16.37 -14.84
N GLN A 88 -10.44 -15.66 -15.12
CA GLN A 88 -11.32 -15.11 -14.10
C GLN A 88 -12.76 -15.53 -14.39
N GLU A 89 -13.44 -15.95 -13.33
CA GLU A 89 -14.90 -15.97 -13.29
C GLU A 89 -15.36 -14.72 -12.55
N ILE A 90 -16.19 -13.89 -13.20
CA ILE A 90 -16.69 -12.64 -12.60
C ILE A 90 -18.21 -12.66 -12.60
N LEU A 91 -18.78 -12.71 -11.41
CA LEU A 91 -20.22 -12.61 -11.18
C LEU A 91 -20.54 -11.17 -10.76
N ARG A 92 -21.40 -10.46 -11.51
CA ARG A 92 -21.80 -9.08 -11.21
C ARG A 92 -23.30 -8.93 -11.22
N THR A 93 -23.81 -8.10 -10.32
CA THR A 93 -25.23 -7.78 -10.24
C THR A 93 -25.46 -6.52 -9.42
N PRO A 94 -26.33 -5.59 -9.86
CA PRO A 94 -26.71 -4.45 -9.04
C PRO A 94 -27.65 -4.85 -7.87
N ASN A 95 -28.14 -6.10 -7.83
CA ASN A 95 -29.04 -6.58 -6.79
C ASN A 95 -28.24 -7.10 -5.58
N PRO A 96 -28.38 -6.50 -4.39
CA PRO A 96 -27.64 -6.90 -3.20
C PRO A 96 -27.84 -8.39 -2.85
N GLN A 97 -29.08 -8.87 -2.84
CA GLN A 97 -29.41 -10.26 -2.49
C GLN A 97 -28.82 -11.25 -3.49
N LYS A 98 -28.84 -10.94 -4.79
CA LYS A 98 -28.17 -11.80 -5.79
C LYS A 98 -26.65 -11.76 -5.65
N GLY A 99 -26.08 -10.61 -5.27
CA GLY A 99 -24.65 -10.48 -5.01
C GLY A 99 -24.18 -11.27 -3.78
N GLU A 100 -25.05 -11.45 -2.80
CA GLU A 100 -24.86 -12.36 -1.66
C GLU A 100 -24.96 -13.83 -2.08
N VAL A 101 -26.00 -14.20 -2.83
CA VAL A 101 -26.14 -15.57 -3.37
C VAL A 101 -24.90 -15.97 -4.19
N ASN A 102 -24.43 -15.10 -5.09
CA ASN A 102 -23.23 -15.37 -5.89
C ASN A 102 -21.98 -15.61 -5.01
N LEU A 103 -21.84 -14.85 -3.91
CA LEU A 103 -20.72 -15.02 -2.98
C LEU A 103 -20.80 -16.38 -2.27
N VAL A 104 -21.99 -16.74 -1.78
CA VAL A 104 -22.22 -18.02 -1.11
C VAL A 104 -22.00 -19.20 -2.06
N GLU A 105 -22.53 -19.14 -3.28
CA GLU A 105 -22.34 -20.19 -4.31
C GLU A 105 -20.84 -20.42 -4.63
N VAL A 106 -20.06 -19.34 -4.74
CA VAL A 106 -18.60 -19.44 -4.95
C VAL A 106 -17.92 -20.14 -3.77
N LEU A 107 -18.25 -19.76 -2.54
CA LEU A 107 -17.65 -20.35 -1.35
C LEU A 107 -18.08 -21.82 -1.16
N GLU A 108 -19.34 -22.17 -1.47
CA GLU A 108 -19.84 -23.57 -1.46
C GLU A 108 -19.15 -24.43 -2.52
N SER A 109 -18.64 -23.84 -3.61
CA SER A 109 -17.79 -24.52 -4.59
C SER A 109 -16.36 -24.78 -4.09
N GLY A 110 -16.03 -24.39 -2.85
CA GLY A 110 -14.70 -24.59 -2.25
C GLY A 110 -13.64 -23.59 -2.73
N ARG A 111 -14.05 -22.47 -3.35
CA ARG A 111 -13.12 -21.47 -3.92
C ARG A 111 -13.16 -20.15 -3.12
N PRO A 112 -12.01 -19.50 -2.91
CA PRO A 112 -11.96 -18.18 -2.27
C PRO A 112 -12.57 -17.12 -3.19
N ALA A 113 -13.26 -16.16 -2.59
CA ALA A 113 -13.97 -15.10 -3.30
C ALA A 113 -13.27 -13.76 -3.12
N LEU A 114 -12.87 -13.12 -4.23
CA LEU A 114 -12.44 -11.73 -4.23
C LEU A 114 -13.68 -10.84 -4.37
N VAL A 115 -13.84 -9.89 -3.45
CA VAL A 115 -14.92 -8.89 -3.49
C VAL A 115 -14.34 -7.50 -3.32
N TRP A 116 -15.06 -6.48 -3.81
CA TRP A 116 -14.69 -5.08 -3.60
C TRP A 116 -15.52 -4.51 -2.47
N ALA A 117 -14.86 -4.01 -1.44
CA ALA A 117 -15.50 -3.43 -0.26
C ALA A 117 -14.87 -2.07 0.06
N ASP A 118 -15.71 -1.14 0.49
CA ASP A 118 -15.25 0.17 0.93
C ASP A 118 -14.49 0.09 2.26
N LEU A 119 -13.23 0.53 2.23
CA LEU A 119 -12.35 0.62 3.39
C LEU A 119 -12.99 1.42 4.54
N PHE A 120 -13.69 2.53 4.22
CA PHE A 120 -14.34 3.40 5.21
C PHE A 120 -15.57 2.77 5.86
N SER A 121 -16.17 1.78 5.22
CA SER A 121 -17.35 1.07 5.72
C SER A 121 -16.98 -0.18 6.54
N LEU A 122 -15.71 -0.60 6.52
CA LEU A 122 -15.22 -1.76 7.25
C LEU A 122 -14.68 -1.34 8.64
N PRO A 123 -15.25 -1.85 9.74
CA PRO A 123 -15.05 -1.28 11.07
C PRO A 123 -13.63 -1.45 11.61
N TYR A 124 -12.91 -2.49 11.19
CA TYR A 124 -11.55 -2.76 11.65
C TYR A 124 -10.51 -1.74 11.17
N ASN A 125 -10.87 -0.80 10.28
CA ASN A 125 -9.99 0.27 9.84
C ASN A 125 -10.06 1.52 10.73
N ASP A 126 -11.08 1.62 11.60
CA ASP A 126 -11.36 2.79 12.45
C ASP A 126 -11.36 4.13 11.67
N LEU A 127 -11.96 4.12 10.48
CA LEU A 127 -12.11 5.30 9.65
C LEU A 127 -13.48 5.94 9.88
N PRO A 128 -13.55 7.27 10.02
CA PRO A 128 -14.84 7.95 10.13
C PRO A 128 -15.60 7.85 8.81
N TYR A 129 -16.91 7.61 8.89
CA TYR A 129 -17.78 7.69 7.73
C TYR A 129 -17.81 9.14 7.20
N ASP A 130 -17.50 9.31 5.92
CA ASP A 130 -17.65 10.58 5.20
C ASP A 130 -18.30 10.27 3.85
N ALA A 131 -19.41 10.95 3.53
CA ALA A 131 -20.12 10.74 2.27
C ALA A 131 -19.25 11.00 1.03
N ARG A 132 -18.21 11.86 1.16
CA ARG A 132 -17.28 12.24 0.10
C ARG A 132 -16.06 11.34 -0.01
N ASN A 133 -15.81 10.49 0.99
CA ASN A 133 -14.69 9.55 0.98
C ASN A 133 -15.20 8.11 0.81
N TRP A 134 -14.56 7.39 -0.09
CA TRP A 134 -14.73 5.96 -0.27
C TRP A 134 -13.47 5.42 -0.92
N ALA A 135 -13.15 4.17 -0.61
CA ALA A 135 -12.02 3.46 -1.20
C ALA A 135 -12.39 2.00 -1.36
N MET A 136 -12.85 1.65 -2.56
CA MET A 136 -13.25 0.29 -2.91
C MET A 136 -12.00 -0.55 -3.14
N MET A 137 -11.67 -1.39 -2.17
CA MET A 137 -10.49 -2.24 -2.21
C MET A 137 -10.89 -3.70 -2.45
N PRO A 138 -10.14 -4.46 -3.26
CA PRO A 138 -10.29 -5.90 -3.32
C PRO A 138 -9.87 -6.52 -1.98
N ILE A 139 -10.72 -7.38 -1.44
CA ILE A 139 -10.48 -8.20 -0.25
C ILE A 139 -10.87 -9.65 -0.53
N LEU A 140 -10.32 -10.60 0.23
CA LEU A 140 -10.64 -12.01 0.10
C LEU A 140 -11.63 -12.42 1.18
N VAL A 141 -12.78 -12.95 0.77
CA VAL A 141 -13.75 -13.62 1.65
C VAL A 141 -13.54 -15.13 1.50
N TYR A 142 -13.38 -15.82 2.63
CA TYR A 142 -13.22 -17.28 2.67
C TYR A 142 -14.29 -17.95 3.54
N GLY A 143 -15.25 -17.19 4.07
CA GLY A 143 -16.40 -17.74 4.76
C GLY A 143 -17.54 -16.74 4.90
N TYR A 144 -18.75 -17.25 4.85
CA TYR A 144 -19.97 -16.44 4.92
C TYR A 144 -21.12 -17.23 5.55
N THR A 145 -21.75 -16.63 6.55
CA THR A 145 -22.96 -17.10 7.22
C THR A 145 -23.99 -15.97 7.24
N GLU A 146 -25.23 -16.27 7.66
CA GLU A 146 -26.24 -15.23 7.84
C GLU A 146 -25.80 -14.14 8.83
N ALA A 147 -24.96 -14.48 9.82
CA ALA A 147 -24.53 -13.55 10.85
C ALA A 147 -23.20 -12.86 10.53
N THR A 148 -22.25 -13.57 9.91
CA THR A 148 -20.85 -13.12 9.81
C THR A 148 -20.21 -13.45 8.46
N ALA A 149 -19.23 -12.63 8.08
CA ALA A 149 -18.30 -12.91 6.99
C ALA A 149 -16.86 -12.97 7.54
N THR A 150 -16.08 -13.96 7.09
CA THR A 150 -14.66 -14.12 7.44
C THR A 150 -13.78 -13.72 6.26
N ILE A 151 -12.83 -12.82 6.54
CA ILE A 151 -12.05 -12.06 5.56
C ILE A 151 -10.56 -12.26 5.83
N ALA A 152 -9.77 -12.37 4.76
CA ALA A 152 -8.33 -12.18 4.79
C ALA A 152 -8.00 -10.83 4.13
N ASP A 153 -7.67 -9.82 4.94
CA ASP A 153 -7.28 -8.47 4.51
C ASP A 153 -6.10 -7.97 5.34
N ARG A 154 -4.87 -8.05 4.78
CA ARG A 154 -3.60 -7.48 5.28
C ARG A 154 -3.07 -7.98 6.63
N ALA A 155 -3.93 -8.38 7.56
CA ALA A 155 -3.57 -8.95 8.86
C ALA A 155 -3.06 -10.39 8.72
N ASN A 156 -2.29 -10.86 9.70
CA ASN A 156 -1.79 -12.24 9.80
C ASN A 156 -2.82 -13.24 10.35
N CYS A 157 -4.04 -12.77 10.59
CA CYS A 157 -5.08 -13.54 11.23
C CYS A 157 -6.44 -13.30 10.53
N PRO A 158 -7.41 -14.19 10.76
CA PRO A 158 -8.79 -13.96 10.37
C PRO A 158 -9.33 -12.58 10.79
N LEU A 159 -10.08 -11.94 9.90
CA LEU A 159 -10.96 -10.82 10.23
C LEU A 159 -12.40 -11.30 10.14
N THR A 160 -13.24 -10.90 11.10
CA THR A 160 -14.68 -11.22 11.08
C THR A 160 -15.49 -9.95 11.21
N VAL A 161 -16.49 -9.79 10.35
CA VAL A 161 -17.46 -8.69 10.39
C VAL A 161 -18.88 -9.24 10.30
N PRO A 162 -19.91 -8.51 10.75
CA PRO A 162 -21.29 -8.87 10.43
C PRO A 162 -21.49 -8.95 8.91
N SER A 163 -22.23 -9.96 8.46
CA SER A 163 -22.59 -10.16 7.04
C SER A 163 -23.19 -8.89 6.42
N ALA A 164 -24.11 -8.24 7.14
CA ALA A 164 -24.74 -6.98 6.77
C ALA A 164 -23.72 -5.83 6.60
N THR A 165 -22.66 -5.79 7.42
CA THR A 165 -21.58 -4.79 7.30
C THR A 165 -20.78 -4.99 6.03
N LEU A 166 -20.40 -6.24 5.71
CA LEU A 166 -19.74 -6.54 4.44
C LEU A 166 -20.63 -6.16 3.25
N GLN A 167 -21.92 -6.47 3.34
CA GLN A 167 -22.87 -6.15 2.29
C GLN A 167 -23.04 -4.64 2.08
N GLN A 168 -23.06 -3.86 3.15
CA GLN A 168 -23.07 -2.40 3.08
C GLN A 168 -21.78 -1.87 2.43
N ALA A 169 -20.61 -2.38 2.85
CA ALA A 169 -19.32 -1.95 2.31
C ALA A 169 -19.19 -2.25 0.81
N ARG A 170 -19.70 -3.40 0.34
CA ARG A 170 -19.77 -3.76 -1.09
C ARG A 170 -20.72 -2.86 -1.88
N GLY A 171 -21.78 -2.36 -1.23
CA GLY A 171 -22.79 -1.49 -1.84
C GLY A 171 -22.44 -0.01 -1.88
N ARG A 172 -21.28 0.41 -1.34
CA ARG A 172 -20.91 1.84 -1.21
C ARG A 172 -20.84 2.55 -2.56
N VAL A 173 -20.26 1.89 -3.57
CA VAL A 173 -20.12 2.42 -4.94
C VAL A 173 -20.94 1.56 -5.89
N LYS A 174 -22.01 2.15 -6.45
CA LYS A 174 -22.96 1.44 -7.31
C LYS A 174 -22.30 0.75 -8.52
N LYS A 175 -21.24 1.35 -9.08
CA LYS A 175 -20.56 0.83 -10.29
C LYS A 175 -19.86 -0.52 -10.09
N ASP A 176 -19.58 -0.90 -8.84
CA ASP A 176 -18.89 -2.18 -8.57
C ASP A 176 -19.86 -3.37 -8.53
N ASP A 177 -21.18 -3.13 -8.61
CA ASP A 177 -22.24 -4.13 -8.85
C ASP A 177 -22.06 -5.44 -8.05
N TYR A 178 -21.78 -5.31 -6.75
CA TYR A 178 -21.56 -6.43 -5.83
C TYR A 178 -20.66 -7.54 -6.38
N GLN A 179 -19.66 -7.17 -7.19
CA GLN A 179 -18.87 -8.13 -7.95
C GLN A 179 -18.21 -9.18 -7.04
N VAL A 180 -18.20 -10.41 -7.53
CA VAL A 180 -17.44 -11.54 -6.98
C VAL A 180 -16.52 -12.03 -8.08
N MET A 181 -15.23 -12.10 -7.79
CA MET A 181 -14.22 -12.59 -8.70
C MET A 181 -13.59 -13.86 -8.14
N VAL A 182 -13.43 -14.87 -8.99
CA VAL A 182 -12.65 -16.08 -8.69
C VAL A 182 -11.50 -16.15 -9.68
N LEU A 183 -10.31 -16.41 -9.15
CA LEU A 183 -9.10 -16.61 -9.96
C LEU A 183 -8.91 -18.10 -10.24
N ASP A 184 -8.36 -18.43 -11.39
CA ASP A 184 -7.85 -19.75 -11.71
C ASP A 184 -6.31 -19.71 -11.87
N THR A 185 -5.73 -20.81 -12.30
CA THR A 185 -4.28 -21.00 -12.41
C THR A 185 -3.70 -20.09 -13.50
N PRO A 186 -2.60 -19.36 -13.22
CA PRO A 186 -1.85 -18.60 -14.22
C PRO A 186 -1.35 -19.44 -15.40
N ASP A 187 -1.25 -18.86 -16.59
CA ASP A 187 -0.50 -19.44 -17.71
C ASP A 187 1.00 -19.23 -17.49
N TRP A 188 1.63 -20.21 -16.86
CA TRP A 188 3.07 -20.16 -16.54
C TRP A 188 3.99 -20.06 -17.76
N LYS A 189 3.51 -20.36 -18.98
CA LYS A 189 4.29 -20.12 -20.20
C LYS A 189 4.53 -18.63 -20.45
N ARG A 190 3.67 -17.76 -19.91
CA ARG A 190 3.81 -16.30 -19.99
C ARG A 190 4.74 -15.72 -18.94
N LEU A 191 5.12 -16.48 -17.91
CA LEU A 191 5.86 -15.97 -16.76
C LEU A 191 7.15 -15.21 -17.14
N PRO A 192 8.03 -15.72 -18.02
CA PRO A 192 9.23 -14.97 -18.41
C PRO A 192 8.92 -13.62 -19.10
N ALA A 193 7.88 -13.60 -19.93
CA ALA A 193 7.45 -12.37 -20.61
C ALA A 193 6.83 -11.38 -19.60
N ALA A 194 5.99 -11.86 -18.69
CA ALA A 194 5.36 -11.07 -17.64
C ALA A 194 6.40 -10.40 -16.72
N VAL A 195 7.41 -11.16 -16.27
CA VAL A 195 8.52 -10.65 -15.46
C VAL A 195 9.33 -9.60 -16.22
N SER A 196 9.68 -9.89 -17.48
CA SER A 196 10.44 -8.94 -18.31
C SER A 196 9.67 -7.63 -18.50
N GLN A 197 8.36 -7.70 -18.77
CA GLN A 197 7.51 -6.51 -18.91
C GLN A 197 7.37 -5.73 -17.60
N GLY A 198 7.30 -6.43 -16.46
CA GLY A 198 7.30 -5.82 -15.14
C GLY A 198 8.56 -5.00 -14.86
N ILE A 199 9.74 -5.55 -15.15
CA ILE A 199 11.03 -4.85 -15.03
C ILE A 199 11.05 -3.63 -15.96
N TRP A 200 10.67 -3.78 -17.23
CA TRP A 200 10.64 -2.66 -18.18
C TRP A 200 9.70 -1.54 -17.76
N GLN A 201 8.51 -1.87 -17.25
CA GLN A 201 7.58 -0.87 -16.75
C GLN A 201 8.10 -0.15 -15.50
N CYS A 202 8.80 -0.84 -14.61
CA CYS A 202 9.48 -0.21 -13.49
C CYS A 202 10.51 0.81 -13.99
N ILE A 203 11.39 0.42 -14.92
CA ILE A 203 12.40 1.32 -15.51
C ILE A 203 11.72 2.55 -16.14
N SER A 204 10.67 2.37 -16.93
CA SER A 204 9.98 3.48 -17.59
C SER A 204 9.30 4.42 -16.59
N LEU A 205 8.69 3.90 -15.52
CA LEU A 205 8.11 4.71 -14.46
C LEU A 205 9.15 5.54 -13.69
N TYR A 206 10.41 5.14 -13.68
CA TYR A 206 11.50 5.93 -13.08
C TYR A 206 12.09 6.99 -14.00
N THR A 207 12.09 6.75 -15.32
CA THR A 207 12.92 7.50 -16.27
C THR A 207 12.13 8.31 -17.30
N GLU A 208 10.91 7.86 -17.63
CA GLU A 208 10.05 8.41 -18.68
C GLU A 208 8.85 9.18 -18.09
N ALA A 209 7.96 9.65 -18.97
CA ALA A 209 6.71 10.28 -18.55
C ALA A 209 5.73 9.20 -18.05
N PRO A 210 5.00 9.46 -16.95
CA PRO A 210 4.04 8.50 -16.43
C PRO A 210 2.82 8.39 -17.37
N PRO A 211 2.05 7.27 -17.30
CA PRO A 211 0.80 7.14 -18.05
C PRO A 211 -0.22 8.26 -17.77
N LYS A 212 -0.20 8.81 -16.55
CA LYS A 212 -1.03 9.95 -16.14
C LYS A 212 -0.25 10.84 -15.17
N GLY A 213 -0.47 12.16 -15.25
CA GLY A 213 0.16 13.14 -14.38
C GLY A 213 1.40 13.80 -15.00
N LYS A 214 2.09 14.63 -14.20
CA LYS A 214 3.30 15.35 -14.63
C LYS A 214 4.55 14.51 -14.39
N ARG A 215 5.58 14.68 -15.22
CA ARG A 215 6.88 13.99 -15.06
C ARG A 215 7.47 14.16 -13.66
N ASP A 216 7.46 15.37 -13.14
CA ASP A 216 8.04 15.70 -11.82
C ASP A 216 7.24 15.14 -10.64
N ASN A 217 6.13 14.44 -10.90
CA ASN A 217 5.37 13.74 -9.86
C ASN A 217 5.72 12.24 -9.77
N PHE A 218 6.53 11.71 -10.70
CA PHE A 218 6.92 10.29 -10.68
C PHE A 218 8.42 10.05 -10.83
N GLY A 219 8.88 8.89 -10.37
CA GLY A 219 10.22 8.36 -10.59
C GLY A 219 11.35 9.20 -9.98
N LEU A 220 12.51 9.19 -10.64
CA LEU A 220 13.67 9.99 -10.22
C LEU A 220 13.37 11.49 -10.23
N ALA A 221 12.53 11.94 -11.16
CA ALA A 221 12.12 13.35 -11.23
C ALA A 221 11.32 13.76 -9.97
N ALA A 222 10.45 12.89 -9.46
CA ALA A 222 9.72 13.13 -8.21
C ALA A 222 10.61 13.22 -6.98
N LEU A 223 11.60 12.33 -6.84
CA LEU A 223 12.53 12.39 -5.71
C LEU A 223 13.27 13.74 -5.68
N ARG A 224 13.80 14.15 -6.84
CA ARG A 224 14.45 15.47 -6.98
C ARG A 224 13.48 16.61 -6.72
N HIS A 225 12.26 16.52 -7.23
CA HIS A 225 11.24 17.54 -7.04
C HIS A 225 10.86 17.67 -5.56
N TRP A 226 10.64 16.56 -4.86
CA TRP A 226 10.32 16.54 -3.44
C TRP A 226 11.47 17.12 -2.60
N ALA A 227 12.71 16.69 -2.86
CA ALA A 227 13.90 17.25 -2.21
C ALA A 227 14.00 18.78 -2.42
N THR A 228 13.67 19.26 -3.61
CA THR A 228 13.64 20.70 -3.91
C THR A 228 12.51 21.40 -3.16
N MET A 229 11.31 20.82 -3.09
CA MET A 229 10.16 21.43 -2.40
C MET A 229 10.35 21.51 -0.88
N LEU A 230 11.20 20.67 -0.30
CA LEU A 230 11.59 20.75 1.12
C LEU A 230 12.41 22.01 1.44
N THR A 231 13.30 22.44 0.56
CA THR A 231 14.24 23.55 0.81
C THR A 231 13.90 24.85 0.09
N ASN A 232 13.01 24.81 -0.90
CA ASN A 232 12.55 25.99 -1.60
C ASN A 232 11.71 26.89 -0.66
N THR A 233 11.99 28.19 -0.63
CA THR A 233 11.26 29.16 0.21
C THR A 233 10.33 30.10 -0.57
N ARG A 234 10.35 30.00 -1.91
CA ARG A 234 9.65 30.91 -2.83
C ARG A 234 8.44 30.27 -3.50
N ASN A 235 8.50 28.98 -3.79
CA ASN A 235 7.42 28.27 -4.46
C ASN A 235 6.22 28.13 -3.51
N LYS A 236 5.01 28.47 -3.98
CA LYS A 236 3.78 28.35 -3.20
C LYS A 236 3.47 26.93 -2.72
N ASN A 237 3.94 25.90 -3.44
CA ASN A 237 3.80 24.48 -3.09
C ASN A 237 5.02 23.92 -2.34
N SER A 238 5.99 24.77 -1.98
CA SER A 238 7.11 24.33 -1.14
C SER A 238 6.64 24.03 0.27
N TRP A 239 7.36 23.17 0.99
CA TRP A 239 7.04 22.87 2.39
C TRP A 239 7.13 24.12 3.28
N ALA A 240 7.98 25.09 2.93
CA ALA A 240 8.08 26.36 3.63
C ALA A 240 6.77 27.16 3.66
N ARG A 241 5.94 27.07 2.61
CA ARG A 241 4.67 27.82 2.50
C ARG A 241 3.44 26.95 2.59
N TYR A 242 3.52 25.74 2.05
CA TYR A 242 2.38 24.83 1.95
C TYR A 242 2.15 24.06 3.25
N PHE A 243 3.25 23.71 3.93
CA PHE A 243 3.28 22.97 5.19
C PHE A 243 4.01 23.78 6.26
N GLU A 244 3.52 25.00 6.52
CA GLU A 244 4.04 25.87 7.57
C GLU A 244 4.14 25.13 8.92
N PRO A 245 5.12 25.48 9.78
CA PRO A 245 5.26 24.89 11.12
C PRO A 245 3.93 24.94 11.89
N ALA A 246 3.73 23.98 12.80
CA ALA A 246 2.45 23.65 13.46
C ALA A 246 1.64 22.56 12.71
N GLU A 247 0.32 22.69 12.67
CA GLU A 247 -0.59 21.59 12.27
C GLU A 247 -0.40 21.14 10.82
N ARG A 248 -0.04 22.06 9.90
CA ARG A 248 0.16 21.73 8.48
C ARG A 248 1.42 20.87 8.28
N LEU A 249 2.52 21.19 8.97
CA LEU A 249 3.73 20.35 8.96
C LEU A 249 3.49 19.00 9.66
N TRP A 250 2.72 18.99 10.75
CA TRP A 250 2.29 17.74 11.39
C TRP A 250 1.58 16.81 10.39
N MET A 251 0.63 17.34 9.61
CA MET A 251 -0.08 16.54 8.60
C MET A 251 0.84 15.98 7.52
N ALA A 252 1.87 16.72 7.10
CA ALA A 252 2.84 16.22 6.13
C ALA A 252 3.71 15.08 6.69
N LEU A 253 4.07 15.12 7.97
CA LEU A 253 4.95 14.14 8.60
C LEU A 253 4.19 12.92 9.12
N VAL A 254 3.17 13.16 9.94
CA VAL A 254 2.40 12.17 10.70
C VAL A 254 1.07 11.86 10.03
N GLY A 255 0.35 12.91 9.60
CA GLY A 255 -1.02 12.80 9.11
C GLY A 255 -2.06 12.71 10.24
N ASP A 256 -3.24 12.23 9.89
CA ASP A 256 -4.33 11.95 10.83
C ASP A 256 -4.93 10.54 10.59
N VAL A 257 -6.12 10.28 11.15
CA VAL A 257 -6.78 8.97 11.02
C VAL A 257 -7.22 8.65 9.59
N VAL A 258 -7.51 9.68 8.77
CA VAL A 258 -7.99 9.55 7.38
C VAL A 258 -6.86 9.68 6.38
N GLN A 259 -6.02 10.70 6.54
CA GLN A 259 -4.98 11.08 5.60
C GLN A 259 -3.60 10.71 6.16
N PRO A 260 -2.90 9.73 5.54
CA PRO A 260 -1.57 9.35 5.99
C PRO A 260 -0.54 10.47 5.77
N GLY A 261 0.35 10.67 6.74
CA GLY A 261 1.56 11.48 6.53
C GLY A 261 2.66 10.70 5.80
N ALA A 262 3.76 11.38 5.49
CA ALA A 262 4.91 10.79 4.81
C ALA A 262 5.43 9.52 5.50
N TYR A 263 5.45 9.49 6.84
CA TYR A 263 5.90 8.30 7.59
C TYR A 263 5.07 7.06 7.25
N THR A 264 3.74 7.17 7.36
CA THR A 264 2.82 6.05 7.12
C THR A 264 2.83 5.61 5.66
N TRP A 265 2.95 6.53 4.71
CA TRP A 265 3.09 6.15 3.29
C TRP A 265 4.33 5.30 3.01
N LEU A 266 5.47 5.64 3.63
CA LEU A 266 6.72 4.91 3.43
C LEU A 266 6.76 3.57 4.18
N LYS A 267 5.92 3.41 5.22
CA LYS A 267 5.77 2.18 6.01
C LYS A 267 4.60 1.29 5.57
N HIS A 268 3.94 1.66 4.47
CA HIS A 268 2.77 0.94 3.95
C HIS A 268 3.08 -0.51 3.50
N GLY A 269 4.36 -0.82 3.25
CA GLY A 269 4.86 -2.18 3.04
C GLY A 269 4.99 -2.91 4.37
N HIS A 270 4.09 -3.84 4.64
CA HIS A 270 4.06 -4.64 5.86
C HIS A 270 5.25 -5.63 5.92
N GLY A 271 6.45 -5.11 6.18
CA GLY A 271 7.69 -5.86 6.35
C GLY A 271 8.95 -5.22 5.74
N ASN A 272 8.80 -4.23 4.85
CA ASN A 272 9.91 -3.56 4.17
C ASN A 272 9.71 -2.03 4.17
N THR A 273 10.76 -1.25 3.92
CA THR A 273 10.61 0.21 3.77
C THR A 273 10.41 0.60 2.32
N ALA A 274 9.30 1.30 2.07
CA ALA A 274 8.93 1.83 0.76
C ALA A 274 8.93 0.77 -0.37
N GLU A 275 8.65 -0.51 -0.08
CA GLU A 275 8.54 -1.62 -1.05
C GLU A 275 9.83 -2.07 -1.72
N ARG A 276 10.98 -1.45 -1.38
CA ARG A 276 12.26 -1.74 -2.07
C ARG A 276 12.77 -3.15 -1.78
N GLY A 277 12.57 -3.65 -0.55
CA GLY A 277 12.90 -5.03 -0.18
C GLY A 277 12.08 -6.06 -0.97
N MET A 278 10.77 -5.88 -1.08
CA MET A 278 9.92 -6.80 -1.86
C MET A 278 10.23 -6.76 -3.36
N TYR A 279 10.63 -5.59 -3.89
CA TYR A 279 11.11 -5.53 -5.27
C TYR A 279 12.48 -6.20 -5.45
N ALA A 280 13.37 -6.14 -4.47
CA ALA A 280 14.61 -6.90 -4.49
C ALA A 280 14.35 -8.41 -4.49
N ASP A 281 13.41 -8.89 -3.66
CA ASP A 281 13.01 -10.31 -3.66
C ASP A 281 12.44 -10.73 -5.02
N PHE A 282 11.64 -9.86 -5.65
CA PHE A 282 11.20 -10.07 -7.03
C PHE A 282 12.37 -10.18 -8.02
N LEU A 283 13.39 -9.32 -7.91
CA LEU A 283 14.54 -9.36 -8.81
C LEU A 283 15.37 -10.65 -8.63
N ASP A 284 15.45 -11.19 -7.40
CA ASP A 284 16.07 -12.50 -7.14
C ASP A 284 15.30 -13.65 -7.79
N GLU A 285 13.97 -13.62 -7.72
CA GLU A 285 13.12 -14.58 -8.44
C GLU A 285 13.27 -14.41 -9.96
N ALA A 286 13.25 -13.16 -10.45
CA ALA A 286 13.39 -12.83 -11.86
C ALA A 286 14.75 -13.29 -12.43
N ALA A 287 15.82 -13.21 -11.65
CA ALA A 287 17.14 -13.73 -12.02
C ALA A 287 17.08 -15.22 -12.38
N THR A 288 16.26 -15.98 -11.66
CA THR A 288 16.06 -17.42 -11.89
C THR A 288 15.12 -17.65 -13.08
N ILE A 289 13.96 -16.99 -13.10
CA ILE A 289 12.92 -17.13 -14.15
C ILE A 289 13.48 -16.79 -15.54
N LEU A 290 14.29 -15.73 -15.63
CA LEU A 290 14.85 -15.25 -16.89
C LEU A 290 16.23 -15.86 -17.22
N ASN A 291 16.80 -16.67 -16.32
CA ASN A 291 18.20 -17.12 -16.38
C ASN A 291 19.18 -15.92 -16.55
N LYS A 292 18.97 -14.86 -15.76
CA LYS A 292 19.73 -13.61 -15.77
C LYS A 292 20.32 -13.32 -14.38
N PRO A 293 21.43 -13.96 -14.00
CA PRO A 293 22.05 -13.75 -12.68
C PRO A 293 22.50 -12.30 -12.45
N ALA A 294 22.68 -11.51 -13.52
CA ALA A 294 23.00 -10.08 -13.45
C ALA A 294 21.91 -9.22 -12.78
N LEU A 295 20.71 -9.75 -12.55
CA LEU A 295 19.66 -9.06 -11.78
C LEU A 295 19.91 -9.09 -10.26
N LYS A 296 20.72 -10.04 -9.75
CA LYS A 296 21.01 -10.14 -8.31
C LYS A 296 21.78 -8.92 -7.76
N PRO A 297 22.79 -8.37 -8.46
CA PRO A 297 23.37 -7.08 -8.08
C PRO A 297 22.34 -5.95 -8.00
N ALA A 298 21.41 -5.84 -8.95
CA ALA A 298 20.34 -4.83 -8.87
C ALA A 298 19.43 -5.05 -7.65
N ALA A 299 19.08 -6.30 -7.34
CA ALA A 299 18.34 -6.63 -6.11
C ALA A 299 19.07 -6.11 -4.86
N GLN A 300 20.39 -6.32 -4.78
CA GLN A 300 21.20 -5.80 -3.68
C GLN A 300 21.18 -4.27 -3.61
N MET A 301 21.28 -3.57 -4.75
CA MET A 301 21.20 -2.10 -4.78
C MET A 301 19.84 -1.58 -4.30
N PHE A 302 18.73 -2.29 -4.58
CA PHE A 302 17.42 -1.92 -4.02
C PHE A 302 17.31 -2.23 -2.53
N ARG A 303 17.98 -3.27 -2.00
CA ARG A 303 18.09 -3.47 -0.54
C ARG A 303 18.88 -2.34 0.13
N GLU A 304 19.92 -1.82 -0.52
CA GLU A 304 20.63 -0.62 -0.05
C GLU A 304 19.72 0.61 -0.06
N SER A 305 18.91 0.78 -1.13
CA SER A 305 17.89 1.84 -1.17
C SER A 305 16.87 1.68 -0.04
N GLU A 306 16.40 0.46 0.26
CA GLU A 306 15.50 0.21 1.38
C GLU A 306 16.06 0.69 2.72
N ILE A 307 17.35 0.43 2.99
CA ILE A 307 18.01 0.93 4.20
C ILE A 307 18.00 2.46 4.22
N ALA A 308 18.30 3.12 3.09
CA ALA A 308 18.26 4.57 2.98
C ALA A 308 16.84 5.13 3.18
N TRP A 309 15.81 4.46 2.68
CA TRP A 309 14.42 4.77 2.99
C TRP A 309 14.11 4.62 4.49
N GLY A 310 14.64 3.58 5.13
CA GLY A 310 14.55 3.37 6.58
C GLY A 310 15.12 4.56 7.35
N VAL A 311 16.31 5.03 6.98
CA VAL A 311 16.91 6.26 7.55
C VAL A 311 16.02 7.46 7.34
N LEU A 312 15.38 7.63 6.17
CA LEU A 312 14.42 8.72 5.96
C LEU A 312 13.22 8.62 6.92
N THR A 313 12.70 7.43 7.19
CA THR A 313 11.58 7.26 8.14
C THR A 313 11.99 7.66 9.58
N GLU A 314 13.22 7.38 9.98
CA GLU A 314 13.79 7.86 11.26
C GLU A 314 13.92 9.38 11.30
N LEU A 315 14.35 10.00 10.19
CA LEU A 315 14.46 11.46 10.09
C LEU A 315 13.11 12.16 10.03
N LEU A 316 12.06 11.52 9.51
CA LEU A 316 10.72 12.11 9.45
C LEU A 316 10.12 12.30 10.85
N LEU A 317 10.33 11.33 11.75
CA LEU A 317 9.81 11.35 13.13
C LEU A 317 10.92 11.02 14.13
N PRO A 318 11.88 11.94 14.35
CA PRO A 318 13.13 11.64 15.05
C PRO A 318 12.94 11.60 16.57
N ALA A 319 13.82 10.82 17.23
CA ALA A 319 13.76 10.56 18.67
C ALA A 319 14.01 11.78 19.57
N ASP A 320 14.74 12.77 19.07
CA ASP A 320 15.08 14.01 19.75
C ASP A 320 13.95 15.06 19.74
N ILE A 321 12.85 14.80 19.02
CA ILE A 321 11.63 15.61 19.01
C ILE A 321 10.50 14.81 19.67
N PRO A 322 10.26 14.95 20.99
CA PRO A 322 9.41 14.02 21.74
C PRO A 322 7.98 13.83 21.21
N PRO A 323 7.25 14.88 20.76
CA PRO A 323 5.92 14.69 20.16
C PRO A 323 5.94 13.86 18.88
N LEU A 324 6.94 14.03 18.01
CA LEU A 324 7.08 13.28 16.76
C LEU A 324 7.51 11.84 17.04
N TYR A 325 8.46 11.63 17.95
CA TYR A 325 8.85 10.29 18.38
C TYR A 325 7.68 9.53 19.00
N LYS A 326 6.88 10.19 19.86
CA LYS A 326 5.68 9.57 20.41
C LYS A 326 4.69 9.20 19.30
N ALA A 327 4.47 10.06 18.31
CA ALA A 327 3.64 9.74 17.15
C ALA A 327 4.15 8.52 16.39
N LYS A 328 5.47 8.43 16.15
CA LYS A 328 6.12 7.27 15.54
C LYS A 328 5.80 5.97 16.27
N THR A 329 6.06 5.94 17.59
CA THR A 329 5.83 4.74 18.40
C THR A 329 4.36 4.31 18.40
N LEU A 330 3.43 5.26 18.37
CA LEU A 330 1.99 5.01 18.28
C LEU A 330 1.60 4.44 16.91
N LEU A 331 2.12 5.01 15.81
CA LEU A 331 1.89 4.52 14.45
C LEU A 331 2.44 3.10 14.24
N ASP A 332 3.67 2.85 14.69
CA ASP A 332 4.30 1.52 14.62
C ASP A 332 3.50 0.49 15.45
N ARG A 333 3.08 0.87 16.67
CA ARG A 333 2.24 0.01 17.51
C ARG A 333 0.89 -0.27 16.87
N LYS A 334 0.24 0.74 16.27
CA LYS A 334 -1.03 0.58 15.55
C LYS A 334 -0.90 -0.44 14.42
N GLN A 335 0.15 -0.32 13.60
CA GLN A 335 0.42 -1.26 12.51
C GLN A 335 0.67 -2.68 13.04
N ALA A 336 1.54 -2.82 14.06
CA ALA A 336 1.87 -4.12 14.63
C ALA A 336 0.65 -4.82 15.25
N LEU A 337 -0.20 -4.07 15.98
CA LEU A 337 -1.43 -4.59 16.56
C LEU A 337 -2.40 -5.07 15.48
N PHE A 338 -2.68 -4.25 14.47
CA PHE A 338 -3.56 -4.65 13.37
C PHE A 338 -3.02 -5.90 12.64
N MET A 339 -1.71 -5.96 12.38
CA MET A 339 -1.12 -7.13 11.73
C MET A 339 -1.24 -8.40 12.57
N ALA A 340 -1.06 -8.32 13.89
CA ALA A 340 -1.04 -9.49 14.76
C ALA A 340 -2.43 -9.96 15.20
N GLN A 341 -3.38 -9.02 15.37
CA GLN A 341 -4.66 -9.28 16.03
C GLN A 341 -5.87 -8.87 15.18
N GLY A 342 -5.66 -8.22 14.04
CA GLY A 342 -6.73 -7.83 13.13
C GLY A 342 -7.81 -6.97 13.81
N ALA A 343 -9.06 -7.44 13.76
CA ALA A 343 -10.21 -6.73 14.31
C ALA A 343 -10.23 -6.71 15.85
N GLU A 344 -9.56 -7.64 16.52
CA GLU A 344 -9.49 -7.67 17.99
C GLU A 344 -8.69 -6.49 18.56
N ALA A 345 -7.74 -5.95 17.78
CA ALA A 345 -6.97 -4.76 18.14
C ALA A 345 -7.76 -3.44 18.05
N LEU A 346 -9.02 -3.46 17.58
CA LEU A 346 -9.78 -2.23 17.33
C LEU A 346 -9.87 -1.28 18.54
N PRO A 347 -10.13 -1.74 19.78
CA PRO A 347 -10.13 -0.84 20.95
C PRO A 347 -8.78 -0.17 21.21
N ASP A 348 -7.68 -0.89 21.05
CA ASP A 348 -6.33 -0.34 21.19
C ASP A 348 -6.00 0.65 20.05
N ILE A 349 -6.41 0.34 18.82
CA ILE A 349 -6.25 1.21 17.65
C ILE A 349 -7.02 2.53 17.88
N GLN A 350 -8.24 2.47 18.41
CA GLN A 350 -9.04 3.64 18.75
C GLN A 350 -8.37 4.49 19.82
N ALA A 351 -7.84 3.87 20.88
CA ALA A 351 -7.09 4.58 21.92
C ALA A 351 -5.81 5.24 21.37
N ILE A 352 -5.13 4.58 20.42
CA ILE A 352 -3.97 5.15 19.72
C ILE A 352 -4.40 6.34 18.85
N ASN A 353 -5.47 6.22 18.07
CA ASN A 353 -5.97 7.30 17.22
C ASN A 353 -6.37 8.53 18.04
N GLN A 354 -6.99 8.35 19.21
CA GLN A 354 -7.28 9.43 20.14
C GLN A 354 -6.01 10.13 20.65
N GLN A 355 -4.95 9.37 20.98
CA GLN A 355 -3.66 9.93 21.40
C GLN A 355 -2.97 10.70 20.26
N LEU A 356 -2.98 10.16 19.04
CA LEU A 356 -2.44 10.85 17.86
C LEU A 356 -3.19 12.16 17.61
N ARG A 357 -4.52 12.17 17.75
CA ARG A 357 -5.33 13.39 17.61
C ARG A 357 -4.99 14.42 18.69
N ALA A 358 -4.78 14.00 19.93
CA ALA A 358 -4.35 14.90 21.01
C ALA A 358 -2.98 15.53 20.73
N LEU A 359 -2.03 14.76 20.18
CA LEU A 359 -0.72 15.29 19.77
C LEU A 359 -0.82 16.27 18.61
N GLN A 360 -1.68 15.99 17.62
CA GLN A 360 -1.95 16.92 16.52
C GLN A 360 -2.48 18.26 17.03
N ILE A 361 -3.47 18.23 17.94
CA ILE A 361 -4.06 19.44 18.53
C ILE A 361 -2.99 20.23 19.31
N ALA A 362 -2.14 19.55 20.09
CA ALA A 362 -1.04 20.19 20.80
C ALA A 362 -0.01 20.82 19.85
N ALA A 363 0.32 20.15 18.74
CA ALA A 363 1.22 20.63 17.72
C ALA A 363 0.69 21.88 16.99
N ALA A 364 -0.63 22.11 16.98
CA ALA A 364 -1.23 23.32 16.43
C ALA A 364 -0.97 24.56 17.29
N THR A 365 -0.79 24.39 18.60
CA THR A 365 -0.58 25.49 19.55
C THR A 365 0.88 25.71 19.92
N ASP A 366 1.65 24.64 20.05
CA ASP A 366 3.05 24.67 20.49
C ASP A 366 3.86 23.64 19.68
N PHE A 367 4.39 24.08 18.54
CA PHE A 367 5.19 23.23 17.69
C PHE A 367 6.63 23.16 18.21
N ALA A 368 7.14 21.95 18.42
CA ALA A 368 8.40 21.70 19.13
C ALA A 368 9.68 22.25 18.48
N LEU A 369 9.60 22.83 17.27
CA LEU A 369 10.74 23.33 16.51
C LEU A 369 10.61 24.83 16.23
N THR A 370 11.69 25.56 16.46
CA THR A 370 11.86 26.94 15.97
C THR A 370 11.98 26.96 14.44
N GLU A 371 11.78 28.14 13.82
CA GLU A 371 11.91 28.30 12.37
C GLU A 371 13.29 27.86 11.82
N ALA A 372 14.37 28.18 12.55
CA ALA A 372 15.72 27.77 12.20
C ALA A 372 15.88 26.24 12.26
N GLN A 373 15.31 25.59 13.29
CA GLN A 373 15.32 24.14 13.42
C GLN A 373 14.48 23.46 12.33
N VAL A 374 13.30 24.01 11.98
CA VAL A 374 12.49 23.50 10.86
C VAL A 374 13.25 23.59 9.53
N THR A 375 13.98 24.69 9.32
CA THR A 375 14.79 24.86 8.11
C THR A 375 15.91 23.81 8.03
N ALA A 376 16.64 23.60 9.12
CA ALA A 376 17.67 22.55 9.20
C ALA A 376 17.09 21.15 9.04
N PHE A 377 15.96 20.87 9.68
CA PHE A 377 15.23 19.61 9.58
C PHE A 377 14.85 19.29 8.13
N ARG A 378 14.23 20.23 7.41
CA ARG A 378 13.87 20.04 6.00
C ARG A 378 15.08 19.88 5.08
N ALA A 379 16.19 20.57 5.38
CA ALA A 379 17.44 20.38 4.67
C ALA A 379 18.00 18.95 4.86
N GLY A 380 17.92 18.41 6.08
CA GLY A 380 18.27 17.02 6.37
C GLY A 380 17.42 16.01 5.60
N LEU A 381 16.10 16.19 5.58
CA LEU A 381 15.19 15.36 4.76
C LEU A 381 15.54 15.44 3.27
N SER A 382 15.77 16.65 2.75
CA SER A 382 16.13 16.89 1.35
C SER A 382 17.42 16.16 0.97
N ALA A 383 18.46 16.25 1.81
CA ALA A 383 19.72 15.54 1.60
C ALA A 383 19.53 14.02 1.57
N GLN A 384 18.74 13.46 2.48
CA GLN A 384 18.47 12.03 2.51
C GLN A 384 17.66 11.55 1.29
N ILE A 385 16.68 12.34 0.83
CA ILE A 385 15.92 12.02 -0.39
C ILE A 385 16.82 12.06 -1.63
N MET A 386 17.78 13.00 -1.70
CA MET A 386 18.76 13.02 -2.79
C MET A 386 19.72 11.82 -2.74
N HIS A 387 20.11 11.37 -1.55
CA HIS A 387 20.88 10.14 -1.41
C HIS A 387 20.11 8.92 -1.93
N ILE A 388 18.84 8.77 -1.57
CA ILE A 388 17.94 7.74 -2.10
C ILE A 388 17.83 7.85 -3.63
N HIS A 389 17.63 9.06 -4.16
CA HIS A 389 17.58 9.30 -5.60
C HIS A 389 18.82 8.74 -6.31
N ASP A 390 20.02 8.98 -5.78
CA ASP A 390 21.26 8.56 -6.42
C ASP A 390 21.43 7.03 -6.38
N LEU A 391 21.05 6.38 -5.28
CA LEU A 391 21.01 4.92 -5.17
C LEU A 391 20.03 4.31 -6.19
N GLU A 392 18.81 4.85 -6.27
CA GLU A 392 17.79 4.34 -7.19
C GLU A 392 18.13 4.63 -8.65
N ALA A 393 18.74 5.77 -8.95
CA ALA A 393 19.22 6.08 -10.29
C ALA A 393 20.30 5.10 -10.75
N ALA A 394 21.21 4.72 -9.85
CA ALA A 394 22.22 3.70 -10.13
C ALA A 394 21.58 2.32 -10.35
N ALA A 395 20.64 1.92 -9.48
CA ALA A 395 19.96 0.62 -9.57
C ALA A 395 19.10 0.50 -10.84
N VAL A 396 18.35 1.54 -11.18
CA VAL A 396 17.53 1.59 -12.41
C VAL A 396 18.40 1.59 -13.67
N LYS A 397 19.57 2.24 -13.65
CA LYS A 397 20.52 2.21 -14.78
C LYS A 397 21.17 0.83 -14.96
N TRP A 398 21.25 0.03 -13.89
CA TRP A 398 21.79 -1.32 -13.94
C TRP A 398 20.82 -2.31 -14.61
N LEU A 399 19.52 -2.16 -14.35
CA LEU A 399 18.44 -2.92 -14.99
C LEU A 399 18.39 -2.65 -16.49
#